data_AF-A0A842U561-F1
#
_entry.id   AF-A0A842U561-F1
#
_cell.length_a   1.000
_cell.length_b   1.000
_cell.length_c   1.000
_cell.angle_alpha   90.00
_cell.angle_beta   90.00
_cell.angle_gamma   90.00
#
_symmetry.space_group_name_H-M   'P 1'
#
loop_
_entity.id
_entity.type
_entity.pdbx_description
1 polymer ?
#
loop_
_entity_poly.entity_id
_entity_poly.type
_entity_poly.pdbx_seq_one_letter_code
_entity_poly.pdbx_strand_id
1 'polypeptide(L)'
;MADEKKKKQKKPVEEVLLRNYPKVIFFWPLFFTSLVLWPIQFFFNQPITFLGAFWLIVFFVNLFIVAFDFSSAKFFLLILVVVIVVLLIIFFVLPNIELAVFSDISINLGLPAGFYMATALILGFILLFVFIGAYFDYYKV
;
A
#
# COMPACT_ATOMS: atom_id res chain seq x y z
N MET A 1 -58.53 22.22 28.38
CA MET A 1 -57.36 22.87 27.73
C MET A 1 -56.48 21.74 27.22
N ALA A 2 -56.46 21.55 25.91
CA ALA A 2 -55.85 20.39 25.26
C ALA A 2 -54.35 20.65 25.02
N ASP A 3 -53.51 19.80 25.60
CA ASP A 3 -52.08 19.73 25.31
C ASP A 3 -51.86 19.09 23.93
N GLU A 4 -51.81 19.92 22.89
CA GLU A 4 -51.33 19.50 21.56
C GLU A 4 -49.81 19.29 21.59
N LYS A 5 -49.42 18.03 21.84
CA LYS A 5 -48.06 17.54 21.63
C LYS A 5 -47.67 17.70 20.15
N LYS A 6 -46.89 18.74 19.84
CA LYS A 6 -46.19 18.89 18.55
C LYS A 6 -45.25 17.70 18.32
N LYS A 7 -45.69 16.73 17.52
CA LYS A 7 -44.84 15.66 16.97
C LYS A 7 -43.78 16.28 16.07
N LYS A 8 -42.52 16.29 16.50
CA LYS A 8 -41.37 16.62 15.67
C LYS A 8 -41.32 15.65 14.47
N GLN A 9 -41.56 16.16 13.26
CA GLN A 9 -41.36 15.41 12.02
C GLN A 9 -39.88 15.01 11.92
N LYS A 10 -39.60 13.70 11.90
CA LYS A 10 -38.28 13.17 11.56
C LYS A 10 -38.03 13.48 10.08
N LYS A 11 -36.96 14.21 9.78
CA LYS A 11 -36.49 14.41 8.41
C LYS A 11 -36.32 13.02 7.74
N PRO A 12 -36.78 12.83 6.48
CA PRO A 12 -36.53 11.59 5.77
C PRO A 12 -35.02 11.35 5.73
N VAL A 13 -34.61 10.11 5.98
CA VAL A 13 -33.21 9.71 6.01
C VAL A 13 -32.60 10.06 4.65
N GLU A 14 -31.59 10.90 4.69
CA GLU A 14 -30.83 11.37 3.54
C GLU A 14 -30.09 10.16 2.95
N GLU A 15 -30.40 9.81 1.69
CA GLU A 15 -29.89 8.61 1.00
C GLU A 15 -28.36 8.48 1.18
N VAL A 16 -27.88 7.33 1.67
CA VAL A 16 -26.44 7.08 1.84
C VAL A 16 -25.93 6.32 0.62
N LEU A 17 -25.09 6.96 -0.18
CA LEU A 17 -24.44 6.32 -1.33
C LEU A 17 -23.32 5.39 -0.85
N LEU A 18 -23.58 4.09 -0.84
CA LEU A 18 -22.55 3.08 -0.57
C LEU A 18 -21.84 2.70 -1.86
N ARG A 19 -20.51 2.76 -1.85
CA ARG A 19 -19.64 2.36 -2.98
C ARG A 19 -18.71 1.24 -2.55
N ASN A 20 -18.71 0.15 -3.31
CA ASN A 20 -17.84 -0.99 -3.07
C ASN A 20 -16.62 -0.90 -3.98
N TYR A 21 -15.47 -0.57 -3.41
CA TYR A 21 -14.21 -0.55 -4.17
C TYR A 21 -13.57 -1.95 -4.19
N PRO A 22 -13.12 -2.44 -5.36
CA PRO A 22 -12.31 -3.64 -5.46
C PRO A 22 -10.98 -3.49 -4.69
N LYS A 23 -10.44 -4.60 -4.19
CA LYS A 23 -9.16 -4.64 -3.45
C LYS A 23 -7.97 -4.10 -4.24
N VAL A 24 -8.06 -4.07 -5.57
CA VAL A 24 -7.04 -3.50 -6.46
C VAL A 24 -6.74 -2.02 -6.12
N ILE A 25 -7.68 -1.30 -5.50
CA ILE A 25 -7.44 0.07 -5.05
C ILE A 25 -6.28 0.20 -4.06
N PHE A 26 -5.93 -0.85 -3.32
CA PHE A 26 -4.80 -0.83 -2.40
C PHE A 26 -3.43 -0.71 -3.09
N PHE A 27 -3.36 -0.81 -4.42
CA PHE A 27 -2.12 -0.63 -5.19
C PHE A 27 -1.73 0.84 -5.44
N TRP A 28 -2.52 1.83 -4.99
CA TRP A 28 -2.15 3.25 -5.07
C TRP A 28 -0.74 3.58 -4.54
N PRO A 29 -0.30 3.09 -3.37
CA PRO A 29 1.05 3.37 -2.86
C PRO A 29 2.14 2.87 -3.80
N LEU A 30 1.95 1.68 -4.40
CA LEU A 30 2.91 1.12 -5.35
C LEU A 30 2.94 1.89 -6.67
N PHE A 31 1.77 2.34 -7.15
CA PHE A 31 1.67 3.23 -8.30
C PHE A 31 2.44 4.53 -8.08
N PHE A 32 2.18 5.25 -6.98
CA PHE A 32 2.86 6.51 -6.68
C PHE A 32 4.36 6.30 -6.46
N THR A 33 4.76 5.22 -5.80
CA THR A 33 6.16 4.86 -5.64
C THR A 33 6.82 4.68 -7.01
N SER A 34 6.21 3.92 -7.92
CA SER A 34 6.73 3.72 -9.28
C SER A 34 6.78 5.03 -10.07
N LEU A 35 5.75 5.86 -9.95
CA LEU A 35 5.65 7.16 -10.64
C LEU A 35 6.73 8.15 -10.19
N VAL A 36 7.10 8.14 -8.90
CA VAL A 36 8.14 9.01 -8.34
C VAL A 36 9.55 8.45 -8.61
N LEU A 37 9.75 7.14 -8.50
CA LEU A 37 11.05 6.52 -8.74
C LEU A 37 11.47 6.56 -10.21
N TRP A 38 10.51 6.55 -11.14
CA TRP A 38 10.79 6.65 -12.57
C TRP A 38 11.63 7.89 -12.96
N PRO A 39 11.18 9.14 -12.71
CA PRO A 39 11.96 10.31 -13.06
C PRO A 39 13.28 10.37 -12.29
N ILE A 40 13.31 9.89 -11.04
CA ILE A 40 14.56 9.85 -10.26
C ILE A 40 15.58 8.96 -10.98
N GLN A 41 15.24 7.70 -11.28
CA GLN A 41 16.14 6.75 -11.94
C GLN A 41 16.48 7.17 -13.38
N PHE A 42 15.61 7.91 -14.07
CA PHE A 42 15.82 8.37 -15.44
C PHE A 42 17.06 9.26 -15.60
N PHE A 43 17.41 10.04 -14.57
CA PHE A 43 18.61 10.90 -14.60
C PHE A 43 19.92 10.17 -14.27
N PHE A 44 19.88 8.87 -13.97
CA PHE A 44 21.07 8.08 -13.66
C PHE A 44 21.34 7.03 -14.74
N ASN A 45 22.59 6.97 -15.20
CA ASN A 45 23.03 6.03 -16.24
C ASN A 45 23.04 4.56 -15.77
N GLN A 46 23.03 4.32 -14.46
CA GLN A 46 23.08 2.98 -13.87
C GLN A 46 21.94 2.79 -12.88
N PRO A 47 21.31 1.60 -12.82
CA PRO A 47 20.29 1.28 -11.82
C PRO A 47 20.80 1.48 -10.40
N ILE A 48 20.09 2.29 -9.61
CA ILE A 48 20.43 2.52 -8.21
C ILE A 48 19.81 1.41 -7.36
N THR A 49 20.66 0.58 -6.76
CA THR A 49 20.24 -0.55 -5.91
C THR A 49 19.28 -0.14 -4.79
N PHE A 50 19.52 1.02 -4.17
CA PHE A 50 18.65 1.52 -3.10
C PHE A 50 17.21 1.81 -3.58
N LEU A 51 17.04 2.36 -4.79
CA LEU A 51 15.70 2.63 -5.34
C LEU A 51 14.95 1.33 -5.64
N GLY A 52 15.67 0.32 -6.16
CA GLY A 52 15.07 -0.98 -6.44
C GLY A 52 14.71 -1.74 -5.16
N ALA A 53 15.59 -1.72 -4.15
CA ALA A 53 15.29 -2.26 -2.82
C ALA A 53 14.09 -1.58 -2.18
N PHE A 54 14.03 -0.24 -2.20
CA PHE A 54 12.89 0.52 -1.69
C PHE A 54 11.58 0.16 -2.40
N TRP A 55 11.60 0.07 -3.74
CA TRP A 55 10.43 -0.35 -4.51
C TRP A 55 9.98 -1.77 -4.15
N LEU A 56 10.91 -2.71 -4.00
CA LEU A 56 10.61 -4.10 -3.61
C LEU A 56 10.00 -4.19 -2.21
N ILE A 57 10.46 -3.38 -1.25
CA ILE A 57 9.87 -3.30 0.09
C ILE A 57 8.42 -2.79 -0.02
N VAL A 58 8.17 -1.72 -0.77
CA VAL A 58 6.80 -1.20 -0.95
C VAL A 58 5.92 -2.24 -1.63
N PHE A 59 6.42 -2.91 -2.68
CA PHE A 59 5.72 -3.98 -3.37
C PHE A 59 5.34 -5.13 -2.43
N PHE A 60 6.30 -5.59 -1.62
CA PHE A 60 6.08 -6.62 -0.63
C PHE A 60 5.00 -6.22 0.39
N VAL A 61 5.11 -5.02 0.97
CA VAL A 61 4.10 -4.52 1.93
C VAL A 61 2.73 -4.41 1.26
N ASN A 62 2.67 -3.97 0.01
CA ASN A 62 1.42 -3.84 -0.74
C ASN A 62 0.75 -5.21 -0.97
N LEU A 63 1.50 -6.20 -1.46
CA LEU A 63 1.02 -7.57 -1.61
C LEU A 63 0.56 -8.16 -0.27
N PHE A 64 1.31 -7.89 0.79
CA PHE A 64 0.99 -8.37 2.12
C PHE A 64 -0.35 -7.80 2.61
N ILE A 65 -0.60 -6.50 2.47
CA ILE A 65 -1.87 -5.88 2.84
C ILE A 65 -3.04 -6.51 2.06
N VAL A 66 -2.89 -6.66 0.74
CA VAL A 66 -3.94 -7.19 -0.14
C VAL A 66 -4.25 -8.66 0.17
N ALA A 67 -3.22 -9.47 0.44
CA ALA A 67 -3.38 -10.91 0.70
C ALA A 67 -4.10 -11.19 2.02
N PHE A 68 -3.82 -10.42 3.06
CA PHE A 68 -4.30 -10.71 4.41
C PHE A 68 -5.52 -9.89 4.86
N ASP A 69 -5.96 -8.91 4.06
CA ASP A 69 -7.16 -8.10 4.32
C ASP A 69 -7.17 -7.52 5.76
N PHE A 70 -6.02 -6.98 6.18
CA PHE A 70 -5.87 -6.49 7.55
C PHE A 70 -6.62 -5.18 7.74
N SER A 71 -7.46 -5.11 8.78
CA SER A 71 -7.92 -3.82 9.30
C SER A 71 -6.71 -2.99 9.77
N SER A 72 -6.80 -1.66 9.71
CA SER A 72 -5.68 -0.75 10.01
C SER A 72 -4.98 -1.06 11.35
N ALA A 73 -5.74 -1.51 12.36
CA ALA A 73 -5.20 -1.91 13.66
C ALA A 73 -4.35 -3.19 13.60
N LYS A 74 -4.78 -4.21 12.84
CA LYS A 74 -4.03 -5.45 12.67
C LYS A 74 -2.75 -5.23 11.85
N PHE A 75 -2.81 -4.35 10.86
CA PHE A 75 -1.64 -3.95 10.09
C PHE A 75 -0.58 -3.25 10.94
N PHE A 76 -0.98 -2.30 11.79
CA PHE A 76 -0.06 -1.62 12.71
C PHE A 76 0.55 -2.60 13.73
N LEU A 77 -0.26 -3.50 14.30
CA LEU A 77 0.22 -4.55 15.19
C LEU A 77 1.27 -5.44 14.51
N LEU A 78 1.04 -5.81 13.25
CA LEU A 78 2.00 -6.62 12.49
C LEU A 78 3.32 -5.90 12.26
N ILE A 79 3.31 -4.63 11.83
CA ILE A 79 4.54 -3.83 11.70
C ILE A 79 5.30 -3.80 13.02
N LEU A 80 4.59 -3.58 14.13
CA LEU A 80 5.19 -3.56 15.47
C LEU A 80 5.86 -4.90 15.80
N VAL A 81 5.22 -6.03 15.50
CA VAL A 81 5.81 -7.37 15.69
C VAL A 81 7.08 -7.54 14.83
N VAL A 82 7.06 -7.13 13.57
CA VAL A 82 8.25 -7.21 12.69
C VAL A 82 9.38 -6.37 13.26
N VAL A 83 9.12 -5.14 13.71
CA VAL A 83 10.12 -4.27 14.34
C VAL A 83 10.69 -4.91 15.59
N ILE A 84 9.85 -5.47 16.47
CA ILE A 84 10.31 -6.18 17.68
C ILE A 84 11.21 -7.35 17.31
N VAL A 85 10.82 -8.18 16.33
CA VAL A 85 11.63 -9.32 15.88
C VAL A 85 12.98 -8.85 15.33
N VAL A 86 12.99 -7.81 14.51
CA VAL A 86 14.24 -7.22 13.97
C VAL A 86 15.14 -6.71 15.10
N LEU A 87 14.58 -6.01 16.09
CA LEU A 87 15.34 -5.53 17.24
C LEU A 87 15.91 -6.68 18.08
N LEU A 88 15.12 -7.74 18.33
CA LEU A 88 15.60 -8.93 19.04
C LEU A 88 16.75 -9.61 18.27
N ILE A 89 16.64 -9.72 16.94
CA ILE A 89 17.72 -10.28 16.12
C ILE A 89 18.98 -9.40 16.24
N ILE A 90 18.86 -8.08 16.16
CA ILE A 90 19.99 -7.13 16.26
C ILE A 90 20.68 -7.18 17.62
N PHE A 91 19.92 -7.23 18.72
CA PHE A 91 20.51 -7.12 20.06
C PHE A 91 20.87 -8.46 20.72
N PHE A 92 20.19 -9.55 20.35
CA PHE A 92 20.39 -10.86 21.00
C PHE A 92 20.96 -11.94 20.09
N VAL A 93 20.75 -11.86 18.77
CA VAL A 93 21.18 -12.93 17.84
C VAL A 93 22.47 -12.54 17.13
N LEU A 94 22.48 -11.38 16.46
CA LEU A 94 23.62 -10.86 15.68
C LEU A 94 24.95 -10.77 16.47
N PRO A 95 24.99 -10.34 17.75
CA PRO A 95 26.23 -10.28 18.52
C PRO A 95 26.81 -11.66 18.87
N ASN A 96 25.98 -12.71 18.81
CA ASN A 96 26.33 -14.08 19.16
C ASN A 96 26.60 -14.96 17.93
N ILE A 97 26.50 -14.42 16.72
CA ILE A 97 26.76 -15.12 15.46
C ILE A 97 27.87 -14.40 14.69
N GLU A 98 28.97 -15.10 14.40
CA GLU A 98 29.95 -14.62 13.45
C GLU A 98 29.30 -14.57 12.05
N LEU A 99 29.01 -13.37 11.56
CA LEU A 99 28.31 -13.06 10.29
C LEU A 99 29.10 -13.41 9.02
N ALA A 100 29.92 -14.46 9.04
CA ALA A 100 30.73 -14.89 7.91
C ALA A 100 29.91 -15.52 6.76
N VAL A 101 28.63 -15.84 6.97
CA VAL A 101 27.81 -16.62 6.03
C VAL A 101 27.28 -15.79 4.82
N PHE A 102 27.34 -14.46 4.87
CA PHE A 102 26.76 -13.60 3.82
C PHE A 102 27.77 -12.66 3.13
N SER A 103 29.07 -12.79 3.39
CA SER A 103 30.08 -11.87 2.86
C SER A 103 30.24 -11.88 1.34
N ASP A 104 29.85 -12.98 0.68
CA ASP A 104 30.11 -13.18 -0.76
C ASP A 104 28.88 -13.03 -1.66
N ILE A 105 27.69 -12.79 -1.10
CA ILE A 105 26.46 -12.64 -1.89
C ILE A 105 26.26 -11.16 -2.27
N SER A 106 26.74 -10.77 -3.45
CA SER A 106 26.44 -9.45 -4.03
C SER A 106 25.06 -9.44 -4.69
N ILE A 107 24.01 -9.16 -3.90
CA ILE A 107 22.65 -9.00 -4.43
C ILE A 107 22.52 -7.63 -5.10
N ASN A 108 22.39 -7.60 -6.42
CA ASN A 108 22.06 -6.38 -7.16
C ASN A 108 20.54 -6.27 -7.34
N LEU A 109 19.91 -5.38 -6.56
CA LEU A 109 18.48 -5.08 -6.61
C LEU A 109 18.16 -3.85 -7.48
N GLY A 110 19.12 -3.31 -8.24
CA GLY A 110 18.90 -2.14 -9.08
C GLY A 110 17.90 -2.44 -10.21
N LEU A 111 16.87 -1.60 -10.32
CA LEU A 111 15.85 -1.71 -11.38
C LEU A 111 16.02 -0.54 -12.38
N PRO A 112 15.89 -0.80 -13.71
CA PRO A 112 16.04 0.25 -14.71
C PRO A 112 14.86 1.23 -14.70
N ALA A 113 15.08 2.46 -15.19
CA ALA A 113 14.03 3.49 -15.25
C ALA A 113 12.77 3.01 -16.00
N GLY A 114 12.95 2.23 -17.07
CA GLY A 114 11.86 1.65 -17.85
C GLY A 114 10.96 0.70 -17.06
N PHE A 115 11.49 0.04 -16.03
CA PHE A 115 10.70 -0.80 -15.14
C PHE A 115 9.68 0.06 -14.36
N TYR A 116 10.16 1.09 -13.66
CA TYR A 116 9.30 1.99 -12.88
C TYR A 116 8.22 2.66 -13.74
N MET A 117 8.59 3.10 -14.96
CA MET A 117 7.65 3.67 -15.92
C MET A 117 6.57 2.67 -16.33
N ALA A 118 6.97 1.47 -16.75
CA ALA A 118 6.04 0.44 -17.20
C ALA A 118 5.07 0.05 -16.07
N THR A 119 5.56 -0.15 -14.86
CA THR A 119 4.71 -0.45 -13.69
C THR A 119 3.76 0.71 -13.39
N ALA A 120 4.22 1.95 -13.41
CA ALA A 120 3.37 3.12 -13.18
C ALA A 120 2.25 3.21 -14.23
N LEU A 121 2.54 2.97 -15.51
CA LEU A 121 1.54 2.99 -16.57
C LEU A 121 0.51 1.87 -16.42
N ILE A 122 0.97 0.64 -16.16
CA ILE A 122 0.09 -0.53 -15.97
C ILE A 122 -0.84 -0.29 -14.77
N LEU A 123 -0.28 0.08 -13.61
CA LEU A 123 -1.07 0.32 -12.41
C LEU A 123 -1.98 1.54 -12.57
N GLY A 124 -1.50 2.61 -13.20
CA GLY A 124 -2.28 3.81 -13.48
C GLY A 124 -3.50 3.51 -14.35
N PHE A 125 -3.32 2.71 -15.40
CA PHE A 125 -4.41 2.24 -16.24
C PHE A 125 -5.42 1.42 -15.42
N ILE A 126 -4.97 0.40 -14.70
CA ILE A 126 -5.85 -0.45 -13.89
C ILE A 126 -6.62 0.38 -12.85
N LEU A 127 -5.93 1.25 -12.11
CA LEU A 127 -6.53 2.08 -11.06
C LEU A 127 -7.53 3.09 -11.63
N LEU A 128 -7.26 3.65 -12.82
CA LEU A 128 -8.18 4.55 -13.52
C LEU A 128 -9.49 3.82 -13.85
N PHE A 129 -9.42 2.63 -14.44
CA PHE A 129 -10.63 1.85 -14.76
C PHE A 129 -11.39 1.41 -13.51
N VAL A 130 -10.68 1.00 -12.45
CA VAL A 130 -11.31 0.66 -11.17
C VAL A 130 -12.02 1.86 -10.56
N PHE A 131 -11.39 3.04 -10.59
CA PHE A 131 -11.99 4.27 -10.07
C PHE A 131 -13.24 4.68 -10.86
N ILE A 132 -13.18 4.63 -12.19
CA ILE A 132 -14.32 4.90 -13.06
C ILE A 132 -15.45 3.89 -12.83
N GLY A 133 -15.13 2.60 -12.78
CA GLY A 133 -16.12 1.54 -12.52
C GLY A 133 -16.83 1.72 -11.17
N ALA A 134 -16.06 1.95 -10.10
CA ALA A 134 -16.61 2.18 -8.77
C ALA A 134 -17.39 3.51 -8.63
N TYR A 135 -17.18 4.47 -9.54
CA TYR A 135 -17.98 5.68 -9.58
C TYR A 135 -19.41 5.41 -10.06
N PHE A 136 -19.58 4.47 -11.00
CA PHE A 136 -20.89 4.09 -11.54
C PHE A 136 -21.59 3.00 -10.72
N ASP A 137 -20.83 2.19 -9.98
CA ASP A 137 -21.36 1.12 -9.15
C ASP A 137 -21.69 1.61 -7.74
N TYR A 138 -22.87 2.24 -7.59
CA TYR A 138 -23.36 2.75 -6.31
C TYR A 138 -24.73 2.16 -5.95
N TYR A 139 -24.89 1.81 -4.68
CA TYR A 139 -26.17 1.36 -4.13
C TYR A 139 -26.80 2.52 -3.35
N LYS A 140 -28.07 2.80 -3.62
CA LYS A 140 -28.89 3.74 -2.84
C LYS A 140 -29.60 2.95 -1.74
N VAL A 141 -29.31 3.26 -0.47
CA VAL A 141 -29.97 2.68 0.71
C VAL A 141 -30.54 3.78 1.57
#